data_AF-X1VY93-F1
#
_entry.id   AF-X1VY93-F1
#
_cell.length_a   1.000
_cell.length_b   1.000
_cell.length_c   1.000
_cell.angle_alpha   90.00
_cell.angle_beta   90.00
_cell.angle_gamma   90.00
#
_symmetry.space_group_name_H-M   'P 1'
#
loop_
_entity.id
_entity.type
_entity.pdbx_description
1 polymer ?
#
loop_
_entity_poly.entity_id
_entity_poly.type
_entity_poly.pdbx_seq_one_letter_code
_entity_poly.pdbx_strand_id
1 'polypeptide(L)'
;PTWKMGKKVTIDSATLMNKGLEVIEAKWFFNIPVSKIEIVIHPQSYVHSMVQFIDGTILAQISEHDMKIPIQYALFYPNRAINNFSRLELTKIGQLTFKKPNFNKFPCIKLAYQAIEIGGIYLGYF
;
A
#
# COMPACT_ATOMS: atom_id res chain seq x y z
N PRO A 1 7.65 13.70 -1.73
CA PRO A 1 7.28 12.59 -2.64
C PRO A 1 8.48 11.65 -2.87
N THR A 2 8.41 10.42 -2.33
CA THR A 2 9.48 9.41 -2.40
C THR A 2 9.55 8.70 -3.76
N TRP A 3 8.51 8.84 -4.59
CA TRP A 3 8.39 8.18 -5.88
C TRP A 3 8.28 9.22 -7.01
N LYS A 4 8.98 9.00 -8.13
CA LYS A 4 8.71 9.69 -9.40
C LYS A 4 7.60 8.96 -10.12
N MET A 5 6.38 9.49 -10.05
CA MET A 5 5.18 8.86 -10.63
C MET A 5 4.53 9.76 -11.68
N GLY A 6 3.63 9.20 -12.48
CA GLY A 6 2.81 9.97 -13.41
C GLY A 6 1.95 11.02 -12.69
N LYS A 7 1.47 12.03 -13.42
CA LYS A 7 0.71 13.16 -12.85
C LYS A 7 -0.54 12.72 -12.08
N LYS A 8 -1.30 11.75 -12.61
CA LYS A 8 -2.52 11.21 -11.98
C LYS A 8 -2.24 10.58 -10.60
N VAL A 9 -1.28 9.66 -10.54
CA VAL A 9 -0.89 8.97 -9.30
C VAL A 9 -0.32 9.94 -8.27
N THR A 10 0.35 11.00 -8.73
CA THR A 10 0.89 12.04 -7.84
C THR A 10 -0.23 12.82 -7.15
N ILE A 11 -1.30 13.18 -7.89
CA ILE A 11 -2.48 13.85 -7.32
C ILE A 11 -3.26 12.91 -6.40
N ASP A 12 -3.47 11.66 -6.79
CA ASP A 12 -4.18 10.66 -5.97
C ASP A 12 -3.44 10.32 -4.67
N SER A 13 -2.11 10.37 -4.70
CA SER A 13 -1.29 10.20 -3.50
C SER A 13 -1.41 11.40 -2.57
N ALA A 14 -1.61 12.61 -3.10
CA ALA A 14 -1.81 13.82 -2.31
C ALA A 14 -3.19 13.85 -1.63
N THR A 15 -4.22 13.27 -2.27
CA THR A 15 -5.59 13.17 -1.71
C THR A 15 -5.84 11.87 -0.94
N LEU A 16 -4.87 10.95 -0.95
CA LEU A 16 -5.01 9.55 -0.49
C LEU A 16 -6.12 8.76 -1.18
N MET A 17 -6.60 9.22 -2.34
CA MET A 17 -7.51 8.46 -3.20
C MET A 17 -6.88 7.14 -3.63
N ASN A 18 -5.57 7.15 -3.93
CA ASN A 18 -4.82 5.94 -4.30
C ASN A 18 -4.95 4.85 -3.22
N LYS A 19 -4.89 5.26 -1.95
CA LYS A 19 -4.98 4.34 -0.83
C LYS A 19 -6.40 3.78 -0.66
N GLY A 20 -7.43 4.57 -1.01
CA GLY A 20 -8.81 4.09 -1.08
C GLY A 20 -9.00 2.99 -2.13
N LEU A 21 -8.44 3.18 -3.34
CA LEU A 21 -8.45 2.17 -4.40
C LEU A 21 -7.69 0.91 -3.99
N GLU A 22 -6.52 1.06 -3.35
CA GLU A 22 -5.74 -0.08 -2.84
C GLU A 22 -6.49 -0.90 -1.77
N VAL A 23 -7.36 -0.27 -0.95
CA VAL A 23 -8.22 -1.03 0.00
C VAL A 23 -9.24 -1.88 -0.75
N ILE A 24 -9.84 -1.33 -1.81
CA ILE A 24 -10.75 -2.09 -2.69
C ILE A 24 -10.00 -3.28 -3.29
N GLU A 25 -8.83 -3.04 -3.88
CA GLU A 25 -8.00 -4.09 -4.47
C GLU A 25 -7.62 -5.16 -3.44
N ALA A 26 -7.15 -4.78 -2.25
CA ALA A 26 -6.75 -5.74 -1.22
C ALA A 26 -7.92 -6.63 -0.76
N LYS A 27 -9.13 -6.07 -0.61
CA LYS A 27 -10.34 -6.85 -0.32
C LYS A 27 -10.54 -7.95 -1.38
N TRP A 28 -10.47 -7.58 -2.66
CA TRP A 28 -10.74 -8.49 -3.77
C TRP A 28 -9.61 -9.51 -3.98
N PHE A 29 -8.35 -9.07 -4.02
CA PHE A 29 -7.21 -9.94 -4.28
C PHE A 29 -6.99 -10.98 -3.17
N PHE A 30 -7.15 -10.59 -1.91
CA PHE A 30 -6.88 -11.48 -0.77
C PHE A 30 -8.14 -12.07 -0.14
N ASN A 31 -9.32 -11.72 -0.66
CA ASN A 31 -10.61 -12.15 -0.13
C ASN A 31 -10.75 -11.91 1.39
N ILE A 32 -10.32 -10.74 1.86
CA ILE A 32 -10.36 -10.35 3.27
C ILE A 32 -11.46 -9.32 3.54
N PRO A 33 -12.15 -9.39 4.68
CA PRO A 33 -13.15 -8.39 5.03
C PRO A 33 -12.48 -7.04 5.28
N VAL A 34 -13.15 -5.96 4.88
CA VAL A 34 -12.66 -4.58 4.98
C VAL A 34 -12.31 -4.19 6.41
N SER A 35 -13.02 -4.73 7.40
CA SER A 35 -12.74 -4.51 8.82
C SER A 35 -11.36 -5.03 9.26
N LYS A 36 -10.72 -5.88 8.44
CA LYS A 36 -9.34 -6.37 8.65
C LYS A 36 -8.31 -5.62 7.79
N ILE A 37 -8.69 -4.55 7.08
CA ILE A 37 -7.77 -3.74 6.28
C ILE A 37 -7.57 -2.38 6.97
N GLU A 38 -6.37 -2.16 7.50
CA GLU A 38 -5.98 -0.90 8.13
C GLU A 38 -5.08 -0.07 7.20
N ILE A 39 -5.45 1.19 6.98
CA ILE A 39 -4.59 2.16 6.32
C ILE A 39 -3.63 2.76 7.35
N VAL A 40 -2.34 2.68 7.07
CA VAL A 40 -1.28 3.30 7.87
C VAL A 40 -0.47 4.26 7.03
N ILE A 41 -0.25 5.46 7.54
CA ILE A 41 0.63 6.47 6.93
C ILE A 41 2.06 6.19 7.35
N HIS A 42 2.89 5.86 6.37
CA HIS A 42 4.33 5.64 6.52
C HIS A 42 5.11 6.59 5.58
N PRO A 43 5.49 7.79 6.04
CA PRO A 43 6.08 8.82 5.17
C PRO A 43 7.41 8.42 4.50
N GLN A 44 8.15 7.51 5.13
CA GLN A 44 9.44 7.04 4.59
C GLN A 44 9.28 6.04 3.45
N SER A 45 8.09 5.46 3.27
CA SER A 45 7.75 4.53 2.16
C SER A 45 8.67 3.30 2.01
N TYR A 46 9.48 2.94 3.00
CA TYR A 46 10.34 1.75 2.93
C TYR A 46 9.59 0.47 3.27
N VAL A 47 8.61 0.56 4.18
CA VAL A 47 7.64 -0.49 4.45
C VAL A 47 6.50 -0.35 3.45
N HIS A 48 6.41 -1.27 2.49
CA HIS A 48 5.44 -1.15 1.39
C HIS A 48 4.05 -1.66 1.79
N SER A 49 3.99 -2.72 2.60
CA SER A 49 2.77 -3.26 3.23
C SER A 49 3.13 -4.29 4.29
N MET A 50 2.15 -4.67 5.11
CA MET A 50 2.29 -5.61 6.22
C MET A 50 1.09 -6.56 6.29
N VAL A 51 1.31 -7.77 6.82
CA VAL A 51 0.27 -8.76 7.09
C VAL A 51 0.39 -9.19 8.56
N GLN A 52 -0.71 -9.09 9.30
CA GLN A 52 -0.82 -9.59 10.67
C GLN A 52 -1.41 -11.00 10.65
N PHE A 53 -0.75 -11.92 11.35
CA PHE A 53 -1.18 -13.31 11.49
C PHE A 53 -1.99 -13.51 12.78
N ILE A 54 -2.66 -14.66 12.88
CA ILE A 54 -3.57 -15.00 13.98
C ILE A 54 -2.86 -15.10 15.35
N ASP A 55 -1.55 -15.29 15.36
CA ASP A 55 -0.70 -15.30 16.55
C ASP A 55 -0.23 -13.90 16.98
N GLY A 56 -0.65 -12.86 16.25
CA GLY A 56 -0.29 -11.47 16.48
C GLY A 56 1.02 -11.04 15.84
N THR A 57 1.76 -11.96 15.19
CA THR A 57 3.00 -11.61 14.48
C THR A 57 2.69 -10.82 13.20
N ILE A 58 3.64 -9.96 12.79
CA ILE A 58 3.51 -9.14 11.61
C ILE A 58 4.67 -9.44 10.66
N LEU A 59 4.36 -9.79 9.41
CA LEU A 59 5.33 -9.82 8.33
C LEU A 59 5.21 -8.54 7.51
N ALA A 60 6.32 -7.85 7.34
CA ALA A 60 6.43 -6.62 6.57
C ALA A 60 7.32 -6.85 5.35
N GLN A 61 6.92 -6.33 4.19
CA GLN A 61 7.83 -6.23 3.05
C GLN A 61 8.54 -4.87 3.12
N ILE A 62 9.87 -4.91 3.17
CA ILE A 62 10.73 -3.73 3.23
C ILE A 62 11.69 -3.76 2.05
N SER A 63 11.75 -2.68 1.28
CA SER A 63 12.70 -2.53 0.17
C SER A 63 12.88 -1.07 -0.23
N GLU A 64 13.84 -0.82 -1.12
CA GLU A 64 13.96 0.46 -1.82
C GLU A 64 12.68 0.83 -2.59
N HIS A 65 12.53 2.12 -2.88
CA HIS A 65 11.42 2.68 -3.68
C HIS A 65 11.62 2.43 -5.18
N ASP A 66 11.72 1.16 -5.57
CA ASP A 66 11.93 0.75 -6.97
C ASP A 66 10.86 -0.28 -7.40
N MET A 67 10.01 0.11 -8.38
CA MET A 67 8.96 -0.74 -8.94
C MET A 67 9.50 -1.99 -9.63
N LYS A 68 10.79 -2.04 -10.00
CA LYS A 68 11.40 -3.25 -10.55
C LYS A 68 11.36 -4.41 -9.54
N ILE A 69 11.35 -4.13 -8.24
CA ILE A 69 11.31 -5.14 -7.18
C ILE A 69 9.99 -5.93 -7.21
N PRO A 70 8.79 -5.30 -7.09
CA PRO A 70 7.53 -6.03 -7.19
C PRO A 70 7.30 -6.63 -8.58
N ILE A 71 7.70 -5.96 -9.66
CA ILE A 71 7.57 -6.49 -11.03
C ILE A 71 8.38 -7.78 -11.20
N GLN A 72 9.65 -7.79 -10.76
CA GLN A 72 10.48 -8.98 -10.82
C GLN A 72 9.88 -10.11 -9.97
N TYR A 73 9.39 -9.79 -8.76
CA TYR A 73 8.78 -10.81 -7.92
C TYR A 73 7.55 -11.44 -8.59
N ALA A 74 6.68 -10.65 -9.22
CA ALA A 74 5.53 -11.17 -9.94
C ALA A 74 5.92 -12.10 -11.12
N LEU A 75 7.00 -11.80 -11.84
CA LEU A 75 7.46 -12.59 -12.99
C LEU A 75 8.12 -13.92 -12.59
N PHE A 76 8.80 -13.96 -11.44
CA PHE A 76 9.61 -15.12 -11.04
C PHE A 76 9.04 -15.91 -9.86
N TYR A 77 7.91 -15.46 -9.29
CA TYR A 77 7.25 -16.15 -8.18
C TYR A 77 7.06 -17.65 -8.47
N PRO A 78 7.35 -18.56 -7.51
CA PRO A 78 7.75 -18.31 -6.12
C PRO A 78 9.25 -18.05 -5.91
N ASN A 79 10.04 -18.10 -6.98
CA ASN A 79 11.48 -17.97 -6.94
C ASN A 79 11.93 -16.50 -6.95
N ARG A 80 13.20 -16.27 -6.61
CA ARG A 80 13.83 -14.95 -6.72
C ARG A 80 14.96 -15.01 -7.74
N ALA A 81 14.92 -14.14 -8.73
CA ALA A 81 16.02 -13.96 -9.67
C ALA A 81 17.11 -13.04 -9.11
N ILE A 82 18.36 -13.27 -9.53
CA ILE A 82 19.48 -12.38 -9.22
C ILE A 82 19.29 -11.06 -9.97
N ASN A 83 19.55 -9.93 -9.30
CA ASN A 83 19.51 -8.59 -9.90
C ASN A 83 20.59 -7.69 -9.31
N ASN A 84 20.86 -6.58 -10.00
CA ASN A 84 21.80 -5.53 -9.58
C ASN A 84 21.06 -4.25 -9.15
N PHE A 85 19.85 -4.37 -8.60
CA PHE A 85 19.10 -3.21 -8.10
C PHE A 85 19.75 -2.64 -6.83
N SER A 86 19.42 -1.39 -6.49
CA SER A 86 19.90 -0.77 -5.25
C SER A 86 19.61 -1.66 -4.05
N ARG A 87 20.56 -1.73 -3.12
CA ARG A 87 20.43 -2.49 -1.87
C ARG A 87 20.08 -1.53 -0.75
N LEU A 88 19.01 -1.86 -0.03
CA LEU A 88 18.57 -1.09 1.11
C LEU A 88 19.58 -1.22 2.25
N GLU A 89 20.01 -0.08 2.79
CA GLU A 89 20.88 -0.03 3.95
C GLU A 89 20.12 0.55 5.15
N LEU A 90 19.66 -0.34 6.04
CA LEU A 90 18.78 0.02 7.16
C LEU A 90 19.39 1.07 8.10
N THR A 91 20.70 1.02 8.31
CA THR A 91 21.45 1.97 9.16
C THR A 91 21.39 3.41 8.62
N LYS A 92 21.23 3.60 7.30
CA LYS A 92 21.08 4.93 6.68
C LYS A 92 19.66 5.49 6.78
N ILE A 93 18.65 4.65 7.01
CA ILE A 93 17.25 5.07 7.13
C ILE A 93 17.01 5.79 8.46
N GLY A 94 17.66 5.31 9.53
CA GLY A 94 17.54 5.86 10.88
C GLY A 94 16.22 5.55 11.58
N GLN A 95 15.10 6.05 11.06
CA GLN A 95 13.79 5.93 11.71
C GLN A 95 12.67 5.57 10.73
N LEU A 96 11.83 4.61 11.13
CA LEU A 96 10.55 4.32 10.51
C LEU A 96 9.42 4.85 11.39
N THR A 97 8.50 5.61 10.83
CA THR A 97 7.34 6.16 11.56
C THR A 97 6.03 5.68 10.95
N PHE A 98 5.04 5.42 11.82
CA PHE A 98 3.72 4.96 11.44
C PHE A 98 2.67 5.84 12.12
N LYS A 99 1.66 6.28 11.37
CA LYS A 99 0.59 7.15 11.88
C LYS A 99 -0.75 6.72 11.27
N LYS A 100 -1.83 6.89 12.02
CA LYS A 100 -3.18 6.72 11.46
C LYS A 100 -3.51 7.86 10.49
N PRO A 101 -4.24 7.60 9.39
CA PRO A 101 -4.72 8.64 8.50
C PRO A 101 -5.73 9.52 9.22
N ASN A 102 -5.76 10.81 8.88
CA ASN A 102 -6.79 11.72 9.35
C ASN A 102 -7.94 11.72 8.34
N PHE A 103 -9.01 10.99 8.64
CA PHE A 103 -10.18 10.86 7.77
C PHE A 103 -10.89 12.19 7.47
N ASN A 104 -10.78 13.20 8.34
CA ASN A 104 -11.35 14.53 8.08
C ASN A 104 -10.55 15.30 7.03
N LYS A 105 -9.22 15.08 6.97
CA LYS A 105 -8.35 15.69 5.96
C LYS A 105 -8.39 14.94 4.62
N PHE A 106 -8.71 13.65 4.65
CA PHE A 106 -8.68 12.77 3.48
C PHE A 106 -10.04 12.07 3.28
N PRO A 107 -11.07 12.81 2.85
CA PRO A 107 -12.43 12.28 2.71
C PRO A 107 -12.54 11.16 1.67
N CYS A 108 -11.64 11.13 0.68
CA CYS A 108 -11.58 10.06 -0.32
C CYS A 108 -11.43 8.67 0.28
N ILE A 109 -10.73 8.54 1.41
CA ILE A 109 -10.63 7.26 2.12
C ILE A 109 -12.01 6.82 2.60
N LYS A 110 -12.77 7.71 3.22
CA LYS A 110 -14.12 7.41 3.72
C LYS A 110 -15.06 7.00 2.57
N LEU A 111 -14.97 7.69 1.43
CA LEU A 111 -15.73 7.34 0.23
C LEU A 111 -15.39 5.93 -0.29
N ALA A 112 -14.11 5.53 -0.24
CA ALA A 112 -13.71 4.19 -0.61
C ALA A 112 -14.37 3.13 0.28
N TYR A 113 -14.32 3.31 1.60
CA TYR A 113 -14.99 2.40 2.55
C TYR A 113 -16.51 2.32 2.29
N GLN A 114 -17.17 3.44 2.04
CA GLN A 114 -18.60 3.47 1.71
C GLN A 114 -18.91 2.75 0.40
N ALA A 115 -18.11 2.96 -0.65
CA ALA A 115 -18.28 2.26 -1.93
C ALA A 115 -18.13 0.74 -1.76
N ILE A 116 -17.21 0.29 -0.90
CA ILE A 116 -17.00 -1.13 -0.61
C ILE A 116 -18.17 -1.75 0.17
N GLU A 117 -18.73 -1.00 1.11
CA GLU A 117 -19.89 -1.44 1.90
C GLU A 117 -21.14 -1.60 1.03
N ILE A 118 -21.39 -0.65 0.11
CA ILE A 118 -22.53 -0.72 -0.81
C ILE A 118 -22.32 -1.83 -1.86
N GLY A 119 -21.10 -1.94 -2.40
CA GLY A 119 -20.75 -2.92 -3.41
C GLY A 119 -21.38 -2.68 -4.78
N GLY A 120 -21.31 -3.71 -5.65
CA GLY A 120 -21.89 -3.68 -7.00
C GLY A 120 -21.32 -2.53 -7.86
N ILE A 121 -22.21 -1.81 -8.55
CA ILE A 121 -21.83 -0.75 -9.50
C ILE A 121 -21.11 0.43 -8.82
N TYR A 122 -21.31 0.63 -7.51
CA TYR A 122 -20.69 1.72 -6.76
C TYR A 122 -19.17 1.60 -6.66
N LEU A 123 -18.63 0.37 -6.78
CA LEU A 123 -17.19 0.15 -6.91
C LEU A 123 -16.64 0.63 -8.26
N GLY A 124 -17.46 0.58 -9.32
CA GLY A 124 -17.07 1.07 -10.65
C GLY A 124 -17.27 2.58 -10.83
N TYR A 125 -18.10 3.21 -10.01
CA TYR A 125 -18.28 4.67 -9.98
C TYR A 125 -17.22 5.41 -9.15
N PHE A 126 -16.57 4.70 -8.23
CA PHE A 126 -15.53 5.24 -7.36
C PHE A 126 -14.19 5.37 -8.10
#